data_AF-A0A8H5CYW3-F1
#
_entry.id   AF-A0A8H5CYW3-F1
#
_cell.length_a   1.000
_cell.length_b   1.000
_cell.length_c   1.000
_cell.angle_alpha   90.00
_cell.angle_beta   90.00
_cell.angle_gamma   90.00
#
_symmetry.space_group_name_H-M   'P 1'
#
loop_
_entity.id
_entity.type
_entity.pdbx_description
1 polymer ?
#
loop_
_entity_poly.entity_id
_entity_poly.type
_entity_poly.pdbx_seq_one_letter_code
_entity_poly.pdbx_strand_id
1 'polypeptide(L)'
;MPLAFDIPVFRFGIVFVSSTLYGLFFILFVLSVLILHQQNKKLSLGCTSSTSVYLAFSYMTLVVLTAVWAISVVMCFKPALVDAPYIENYNPLMFSQHIIGYLAAIIGDTVMTYRLYIIWDRKRIILYISAILLPSAIGFILWGVIHYAMFGQVNQIPNIILASMTISVNVSCTSLIVWKIWDRNRLARAVGGEKVVLRLLAILVESSALYTVYLTLGYVLFALITTGWIFHWIMFLHPNLATGGDQTADWTSTFLFLQGIVDDVAIFVADLILIYRLYIVWNRSKTILCLGGAPIVAYVVLFIPYIVIPAKTKHYWEAGVAIMSFLNLGTNIVVTILISYRIWTTSRLTRALGDGKVIIKVIAIVVESAALQTDILKDVDGYLFNPPRP
;
A
#
# COMPACT_ATOMS: atom_id res chain seq x y z
N MET A 1 -19.21 25.32 -19.01
CA MET A 1 -17.77 24.96 -19.04
C MET A 1 -17.57 23.85 -18.04
N PRO A 2 -17.20 22.64 -18.48
CA PRO A 2 -17.09 21.50 -17.58
C PRO A 2 -15.97 21.73 -16.56
N LEU A 3 -16.18 21.24 -15.33
CA LEU A 3 -15.22 21.29 -14.23
C LEU A 3 -13.91 20.58 -14.63
N ALA A 4 -12.99 21.31 -15.24
CA ALA A 4 -11.59 20.91 -15.26
C ALA A 4 -11.07 21.09 -13.83
N PHE A 5 -11.11 20.03 -13.03
CA PHE A 5 -10.24 19.91 -11.85
C PHE A 5 -8.84 20.38 -12.27
N ASP A 6 -8.15 21.19 -11.46
CA ASP A 6 -6.74 21.44 -11.73
C ASP A 6 -5.99 20.16 -11.39
N ILE A 7 -5.93 19.28 -12.39
CA ILE A 7 -5.08 18.08 -12.49
C ILE A 7 -3.69 18.33 -11.87
N PRO A 8 -3.08 19.54 -11.96
CA PRO A 8 -1.83 19.84 -11.25
C PRO A 8 -1.85 19.65 -9.73
N VAL A 9 -2.89 20.11 -9.02
CA VAL A 9 -2.87 20.14 -7.54
C VAL A 9 -3.00 18.75 -6.94
N PHE A 10 -3.89 17.93 -7.49
CA PHE A 10 -4.03 16.54 -7.06
C PHE A 10 -2.76 15.71 -7.35
N ARG A 11 -2.16 15.88 -8.55
CA ARG A 11 -0.89 15.23 -8.90
C ARG A 11 0.24 15.64 -7.95
N PHE A 12 0.27 16.90 -7.53
CA PHE A 12 1.23 17.38 -6.54
C PHE A 12 1.05 16.67 -5.19
N GLY A 13 -0.20 16.48 -4.75
CA GLY A 13 -0.54 15.68 -3.57
C GLY A 13 0.00 14.25 -3.65
N ILE A 14 -0.26 13.56 -4.77
CA ILE A 14 0.27 12.20 -5.01
C ILE A 14 1.80 12.19 -4.95
N VAL A 15 2.48 13.13 -5.62
CA VAL A 15 3.94 13.20 -5.62
C VAL A 15 4.49 13.49 -4.22
N PHE A 16 3.82 14.35 -3.46
CA PHE A 16 4.23 14.68 -2.09
C PHE A 16 4.15 13.45 -1.17
N VAL A 17 2.98 12.78 -1.15
CA VAL A 17 2.79 11.52 -0.42
C VAL A 17 3.80 10.48 -0.91
N SER A 18 4.03 10.44 -2.22
CA SER A 18 4.96 9.51 -2.83
C SER A 18 6.39 9.70 -2.37
N SER A 19 6.83 10.95 -2.30
CA SER A 19 8.16 11.34 -1.83
C SER A 19 8.35 11.05 -0.36
N THR A 20 7.31 11.26 0.47
CA THR A 20 7.40 10.98 1.90
C THR A 20 7.54 9.48 2.17
N LEU A 21 6.70 8.68 1.51
CA LEU A 21 6.77 7.23 1.62
C LEU A 21 8.10 6.69 1.10
N TYR A 22 8.57 7.16 -0.07
CA TYR A 22 9.89 6.81 -0.59
C TYR A 22 11.02 7.12 0.42
N GLY A 23 10.97 8.29 1.07
CA GLY A 23 11.93 8.66 2.11
C GLY A 23 11.92 7.69 3.30
N LEU A 24 10.74 7.27 3.77
CA LEU A 24 10.61 6.27 4.84
C LEU A 24 11.20 4.92 4.42
N PHE A 25 10.91 4.45 3.20
CA PHE A 25 11.49 3.23 2.66
C PHE A 25 13.01 3.29 2.57
N PHE A 26 13.54 4.42 2.11
CA PHE A 26 14.98 4.62 2.01
C PHE A 26 15.65 4.52 3.38
N ILE A 27 15.08 5.16 4.41
CA ILE A 27 15.57 5.08 5.79
C ILE A 27 15.52 3.62 6.30
N LEU A 28 14.42 2.92 6.08
CA LEU A 28 14.27 1.52 6.49
C LEU A 28 15.26 0.60 5.76
N PHE A 29 15.47 0.82 4.46
CA PHE A 29 16.48 0.10 3.69
C PHE A 29 17.88 0.31 4.29
N VAL A 30 18.27 1.56 4.57
CA VAL A 30 19.56 1.87 5.19
C VAL A 30 19.69 1.20 6.56
N LEU A 31 18.66 1.28 7.41
CA LEU A 31 18.66 0.63 8.72
C LEU A 31 18.78 -0.90 8.61
N SER A 32 18.05 -1.52 7.68
CA SER A 32 18.13 -2.95 7.42
C SER A 32 19.54 -3.36 6.98
N VAL A 33 20.16 -2.62 6.06
CA VAL A 33 21.55 -2.87 5.62
C VAL A 33 22.53 -2.73 6.78
N LEU A 34 22.41 -1.68 7.61
CA LEU A 34 23.27 -1.45 8.77
C LEU A 34 23.14 -2.58 9.81
N ILE A 35 21.92 -3.01 10.13
CA ILE A 35 21.66 -4.12 11.05
C ILE A 35 22.29 -5.41 10.51
N LEU A 36 22.10 -5.68 9.21
CA LEU A 36 22.62 -6.86 8.56
C LEU A 36 24.15 -6.88 8.55
N HIS A 37 24.77 -5.73 8.27
CA HIS A 37 26.21 -5.55 8.30
C HIS A 37 26.77 -5.78 9.73
N GLN A 38 26.10 -5.27 10.75
CA GLN A 38 26.46 -5.51 12.15
C GLN A 38 26.32 -6.98 12.55
N GLN A 39 25.30 -7.69 12.04
CA GLN A 39 25.12 -9.11 12.29
C GLN A 39 26.18 -9.97 11.62
N ASN A 40 26.56 -9.63 10.38
CA ASN A 40 27.62 -10.34 9.65
C ASN A 40 28.98 -10.25 10.35
N LYS A 41 29.30 -9.13 11.01
CA LYS A 41 30.54 -9.01 11.80
C LYS A 41 30.61 -9.96 13.00
N LYS A 42 29.46 -10.44 13.50
CA LYS A 42 29.38 -11.34 14.66
C LYS A 42 29.25 -12.82 14.30
N LEU A 43 28.86 -13.14 13.07
CA LEU A 43 28.73 -14.51 12.58
C LEU A 43 30.04 -14.91 11.88
N SER A 44 30.89 -15.67 12.58
CA SER A 44 32.16 -16.16 12.07
C SER A 44 31.99 -16.90 10.73
N LEU A 45 32.60 -16.37 9.66
CA LEU A 45 33.09 -16.94 8.40
C LEU A 45 32.37 -18.09 7.63
N GLY A 46 31.33 -18.74 8.15
CA GLY A 46 30.79 -19.98 7.56
C GLY A 46 29.37 -19.92 6.96
N CYS A 47 28.59 -18.87 7.18
CA CYS A 47 27.15 -18.85 6.78
C CYS A 47 26.73 -17.60 6.01
N THR A 48 27.51 -17.22 5.00
CA THR A 48 27.36 -15.97 4.21
C THR A 48 26.28 -16.00 3.12
N SER A 49 25.82 -17.18 2.68
CA SER A 49 25.00 -17.30 1.46
C SER A 49 23.57 -16.73 1.56
N SER A 50 22.93 -16.74 2.73
CA SER A 50 21.53 -16.27 2.84
C SER A 50 21.43 -14.74 2.90
N THR A 51 22.46 -14.09 3.43
CA THR A 51 22.46 -12.65 3.70
C THR A 51 22.62 -11.83 2.42
N SER A 52 23.38 -12.33 1.45
CA SER A 52 23.58 -11.67 0.16
C SER A 52 22.30 -11.60 -0.67
N VAL A 53 21.48 -12.66 -0.64
CA VAL A 53 20.22 -12.72 -1.39
C VAL A 53 19.20 -11.69 -0.85
N TYR A 54 19.09 -11.53 0.46
CA TYR A 54 18.24 -10.48 1.04
C TYR A 54 18.68 -9.07 0.65
N LEU A 55 19.99 -8.81 0.65
CA LEU A 55 20.52 -7.52 0.19
C LEU A 55 20.19 -7.27 -1.28
N ALA A 56 20.34 -8.29 -2.14
CA ALA A 56 20.02 -8.18 -3.55
C ALA A 56 18.54 -7.81 -3.76
N PHE A 57 17.62 -8.50 -3.07
CA PHE A 57 16.19 -8.19 -3.16
C PHE A 57 15.83 -6.80 -2.61
N SER A 58 16.44 -6.42 -1.49
CA SER A 58 16.22 -5.10 -0.89
C SER A 58 16.69 -3.99 -1.83
N TYR A 59 17.83 -4.21 -2.49
CA TYR A 59 18.37 -3.29 -3.49
C TYR A 59 17.49 -3.21 -4.74
N MET A 60 17.05 -4.35 -5.28
CA MET A 60 16.13 -4.39 -6.42
C MET A 60 14.83 -3.63 -6.12
N THR A 61 14.28 -3.83 -4.92
CA THR A 61 13.09 -3.11 -4.46
C THR A 61 13.36 -1.61 -4.44
N LEU A 62 14.47 -1.17 -3.84
CA LEU A 62 14.81 0.25 -3.80
C LEU A 62 14.95 0.87 -5.19
N VAL A 63 15.59 0.17 -6.13
CA VAL A 63 15.76 0.64 -7.52
C VAL A 63 14.41 0.84 -8.19
N VAL A 64 13.50 -0.13 -8.07
CA VAL A 64 12.18 -0.03 -8.69
C VAL A 64 11.33 1.06 -8.05
N LEU A 65 11.33 1.18 -6.72
CA LEU A 65 10.62 2.26 -6.02
C LEU A 65 11.16 3.64 -6.41
N THR A 66 12.47 3.76 -6.57
CA THR A 66 13.11 4.99 -7.05
C THR A 66 12.65 5.32 -8.47
N ALA A 67 12.53 4.32 -9.34
CA ALA A 67 12.06 4.51 -10.72
C ALA A 67 10.59 4.94 -10.77
N VAL A 68 9.70 4.30 -10.00
CA VAL A 68 8.29 4.71 -9.87
C VAL A 68 8.20 6.16 -9.41
N TRP A 69 8.87 6.48 -8.30
CA TRP A 69 8.87 7.82 -7.72
C TRP A 69 9.38 8.87 -8.72
N ALA A 70 10.50 8.60 -9.39
CA ALA A 70 11.07 9.52 -10.38
C ALA A 70 10.11 9.79 -11.54
N ILE A 71 9.41 8.77 -12.04
CA ILE A 71 8.41 8.93 -13.09
C ILE A 71 7.22 9.75 -12.62
N SER A 72 6.72 9.50 -11.40
CA SER A 72 5.64 10.30 -10.82
C SER A 72 6.02 11.79 -10.70
N VAL A 73 7.26 12.08 -10.28
CA VAL A 73 7.79 13.45 -10.23
C VAL A 73 7.84 14.06 -11.63
N VAL A 74 8.42 13.37 -12.61
CA VAL A 74 8.49 13.86 -14.00
C VAL A 74 7.11 14.11 -14.57
N MET A 75 6.14 13.21 -14.34
CA MET A 75 4.75 13.39 -14.79
C MET A 75 4.06 14.60 -14.16
N CYS A 76 4.43 14.98 -12.95
CA CYS A 76 3.85 16.13 -12.26
C CYS A 76 4.40 17.45 -12.81
N PHE A 77 5.70 17.52 -13.10
CA PHE A 77 6.36 18.78 -13.50
C PHE A 77 6.44 19.00 -15.02
N LYS A 78 6.41 17.93 -15.84
CA LYS A 78 6.52 18.04 -17.30
C LYS A 78 5.47 18.95 -17.96
N PRO A 79 4.18 18.93 -17.55
CA PRO A 79 3.20 19.83 -18.15
C PRO A 79 3.50 21.32 -17.92
N ALA A 80 4.12 21.66 -16.79
CA ALA A 80 4.49 23.04 -16.46
C ALA A 80 5.73 23.53 -17.23
N LEU A 81 6.48 22.62 -17.86
CA LEU A 81 7.77 22.93 -18.51
C LEU A 81 7.69 23.08 -20.03
N VAL A 82 6.67 22.51 -20.69
CA VAL A 82 6.70 22.30 -22.15
C VAL A 82 5.62 23.09 -22.92
N ASP A 83 4.68 23.78 -22.26
CA ASP A 83 3.56 24.51 -22.90
C ASP A 83 2.86 23.72 -24.03
N ALA A 84 2.94 22.39 -24.00
CA ALA A 84 2.45 21.53 -25.07
C ALA A 84 1.03 21.05 -24.75
N PRO A 85 0.13 20.97 -25.77
CA PRO A 85 -1.22 20.47 -25.59
C PRO A 85 -1.18 19.05 -25.01
N TYR A 86 -1.91 18.89 -23.90
CA TYR A 86 -1.76 17.84 -22.90
C TYR A 86 -2.05 16.40 -23.38
N ILE A 87 -2.56 16.20 -24.61
CA ILE A 87 -3.46 15.06 -24.87
C ILE A 87 -2.88 13.95 -25.76
N GLU A 88 -1.85 14.17 -26.60
CA GLU A 88 -1.42 13.15 -27.57
C GLU A 88 -0.08 12.45 -27.27
N ASN A 89 0.83 13.06 -26.50
CA ASN A 89 2.19 12.52 -26.28
C ASN A 89 2.44 11.87 -24.89
N TYR A 90 1.41 11.70 -24.05
CA TYR A 90 1.57 11.14 -22.69
C TYR A 90 1.43 9.62 -22.60
N ASN A 91 0.95 8.96 -23.65
CA ASN A 91 0.78 7.51 -23.72
C ASN A 91 2.03 6.69 -23.32
N PRO A 92 3.26 6.97 -23.79
CA PRO A 92 4.42 6.15 -23.46
C PRO A 92 4.87 6.28 -22.01
N LEU A 93 4.72 7.46 -21.40
CA LEU A 93 5.13 7.68 -20.00
C LEU A 93 4.14 7.01 -19.04
N MET A 94 2.83 7.13 -19.31
CA MET A 94 1.77 6.42 -18.57
C MET A 94 1.95 4.91 -18.66
N PHE A 95 2.19 4.41 -19.87
CA PHE A 95 2.48 3.00 -20.09
C PHE A 95 3.75 2.54 -19.34
N SER A 96 4.81 3.35 -19.33
CA SER A 96 6.03 3.06 -18.58
C SER A 96 5.76 2.99 -17.07
N GLN A 97 4.94 3.89 -16.54
CA GLN A 97 4.53 3.84 -15.13
C GLN A 97 3.82 2.53 -14.80
N HIS A 98 2.87 2.09 -15.63
CA HIS A 98 2.17 0.81 -15.43
C HIS A 98 3.13 -0.39 -15.44
N ILE A 99 4.04 -0.45 -16.41
CA ILE A 99 5.04 -1.54 -16.47
C ILE A 99 5.88 -1.58 -15.20
N ILE A 100 6.35 -0.43 -14.73
CA ILE A 100 7.20 -0.36 -13.55
C ILE A 100 6.39 -0.68 -12.29
N GLY A 101 5.13 -0.26 -12.21
CA GLY A 101 4.20 -0.67 -11.16
C GLY A 101 4.02 -2.19 -11.10
N TYR A 102 3.80 -2.84 -12.25
CA TYR A 102 3.71 -4.30 -12.32
C TYR A 102 5.01 -4.99 -11.90
N LEU A 103 6.16 -4.45 -12.29
CA LEU A 103 7.46 -4.95 -11.84
C LEU A 103 7.64 -4.79 -10.33
N ALA A 104 7.20 -3.66 -9.76
CA ALA A 104 7.21 -3.43 -8.32
C ALA A 104 6.36 -4.47 -7.58
N ALA A 105 5.15 -4.76 -8.09
CA ALA A 105 4.27 -5.79 -7.55
C ALA A 105 4.92 -7.19 -7.60
N ILE A 106 5.49 -7.60 -8.74
CA ILE A 106 6.17 -8.89 -8.88
C ILE A 106 7.35 -9.00 -7.90
N ILE A 107 8.16 -7.95 -7.79
CA ILE A 107 9.31 -7.95 -6.88
C ILE A 107 8.82 -8.04 -5.43
N GLY A 108 7.80 -7.26 -5.06
CA GLY A 108 7.16 -7.32 -3.75
C GLY A 108 6.68 -8.72 -3.38
N ASP A 109 5.93 -9.36 -4.29
CA ASP A 109 5.42 -10.72 -4.11
C ASP A 109 6.56 -11.75 -4.03
N THR A 110 7.59 -11.60 -4.85
CA THR A 110 8.79 -12.47 -4.82
C THR A 110 9.54 -12.35 -3.48
N VAL A 111 9.68 -11.15 -2.94
CA VAL A 111 10.30 -10.91 -1.64
C VAL A 111 9.49 -11.55 -0.51
N MET A 112 8.16 -11.44 -0.55
CA MET A 112 7.28 -12.10 0.42
C MET A 112 7.39 -13.62 0.36
N THR A 113 7.39 -14.21 -0.83
CA THR A 113 7.62 -15.65 -1.03
C THR A 113 8.99 -16.09 -0.52
N TYR A 114 10.04 -15.33 -0.81
CA TYR A 114 11.39 -15.64 -0.36
C TYR A 114 11.50 -15.62 1.17
N ARG A 115 10.87 -14.63 1.83
CA ARG A 115 10.79 -14.57 3.29
C ARG A 115 10.12 -15.81 3.86
N LEU A 116 8.99 -16.20 3.28
CA LEU A 116 8.26 -17.39 3.70
C LEU A 116 9.11 -18.67 3.54
N TYR A 117 9.84 -18.81 2.43
CA TYR A 117 10.76 -19.92 2.18
C TYR A 117 11.83 -20.06 3.28
N ILE A 118 12.37 -18.94 3.75
CA ILE A 118 13.36 -18.92 4.84
C ILE A 118 12.75 -19.28 6.18
N ILE A 119 11.56 -18.74 6.49
CA ILE A 119 10.83 -19.03 7.74
C ILE A 119 10.51 -20.51 7.89
N TRP A 120 10.37 -21.22 6.78
CA TRP A 120 10.08 -22.64 6.73
C TRP A 120 11.30 -23.53 6.50
N ASP A 121 12.47 -23.08 6.96
CA ASP A 121 13.69 -23.88 6.95
C ASP A 121 14.04 -24.36 5.52
N ARG A 122 13.78 -23.53 4.51
CA ARG A 122 14.11 -23.79 3.09
C ARG A 122 13.39 -24.99 2.47
N LYS A 123 12.22 -25.38 3.00
CA LYS A 123 11.38 -26.42 2.39
C LYS A 123 10.82 -25.96 1.04
N ARG A 124 11.18 -26.70 -0.03
CA ARG A 124 10.78 -26.39 -1.42
C ARG A 124 9.26 -26.44 -1.64
N ILE A 125 8.52 -27.18 -0.81
CA ILE A 125 7.06 -27.33 -0.95
C ILE A 125 6.32 -25.99 -1.02
N ILE A 126 6.85 -24.98 -0.33
CA ILE A 126 6.22 -23.66 -0.23
C ILE A 126 6.52 -22.79 -1.44
N LEU A 127 7.65 -23.03 -2.09
CA LEU A 127 7.95 -22.38 -3.35
C LEU A 127 6.91 -22.78 -4.39
N TYR A 128 6.39 -24.01 -4.39
CA TYR A 128 5.37 -24.42 -5.37
C TYR A 128 4.05 -23.64 -5.21
N ILE A 129 3.63 -23.31 -3.99
CA ILE A 129 2.40 -22.54 -3.76
C ILE A 129 2.52 -21.15 -4.39
N SER A 130 3.63 -20.46 -4.17
CA SER A 130 3.87 -19.14 -4.78
C SER A 130 4.29 -19.21 -6.27
N ALA A 131 4.97 -20.29 -6.67
CA ALA A 131 5.45 -20.48 -8.04
C ALA A 131 4.33 -20.84 -9.04
N ILE A 132 3.12 -21.15 -8.58
CA ILE A 132 1.95 -21.24 -9.47
C ILE A 132 1.36 -19.84 -9.73
N LEU A 133 1.37 -18.97 -8.71
CA LEU A 133 0.76 -17.63 -8.76
C LEU A 133 1.66 -16.58 -9.46
N LEU A 134 2.97 -16.65 -9.29
CA LEU A 134 3.89 -15.66 -9.89
C LEU A 134 3.99 -15.74 -11.42
N PRO A 135 4.17 -16.92 -12.05
CA PRO A 135 4.23 -17.02 -13.51
C PRO A 135 2.91 -16.64 -14.19
N SER A 136 1.78 -16.90 -13.53
CA SER A 136 0.48 -16.49 -14.06
C SER A 136 0.33 -14.97 -14.04
N ALA A 137 0.78 -14.28 -12.99
CA ALA A 137 0.87 -12.81 -12.98
C ALA A 137 1.73 -12.25 -14.12
N ILE A 138 2.92 -12.83 -14.36
CA ILE A 138 3.80 -12.45 -15.48
C ILE A 138 3.09 -12.65 -16.83
N GLY A 139 2.39 -13.77 -17.00
CA GLY A 139 1.62 -14.06 -18.22
C GLY A 139 0.55 -12.99 -18.52
N PHE A 140 -0.19 -12.55 -17.50
CA PHE A 140 -1.19 -11.49 -17.66
C PHE A 140 -0.58 -10.12 -17.95
N ILE A 141 0.58 -9.81 -17.36
CA ILE A 141 1.31 -8.57 -17.67
C ILE A 141 1.78 -8.57 -19.12
N LEU A 142 2.38 -9.67 -19.58
CA LEU A 142 2.80 -9.83 -20.98
C LEU A 142 1.61 -9.69 -21.94
N TRP A 143 0.48 -10.32 -21.60
CA TRP A 143 -0.75 -10.17 -22.38
C TRP A 143 -1.22 -8.71 -22.43
N GLY A 144 -1.21 -7.99 -21.31
CA GLY A 144 -1.55 -6.57 -21.24
C GLY A 144 -0.64 -5.68 -22.09
N VAL A 145 0.67 -5.94 -22.07
CA VAL A 145 1.67 -5.25 -22.92
C VAL A 145 1.42 -5.52 -24.40
N ILE A 146 1.19 -6.78 -24.78
CA ILE A 146 0.90 -7.16 -26.17
C ILE A 146 -0.41 -6.50 -26.64
N HIS A 147 -1.45 -6.54 -25.80
CA HIS A 147 -2.73 -5.91 -26.11
C HIS A 147 -2.59 -4.40 -26.33
N TYR A 148 -1.84 -3.71 -25.46
CA TYR A 148 -1.56 -2.29 -25.65
C TYR A 148 -0.80 -2.02 -26.95
N ALA A 149 0.21 -2.85 -27.28
CA ALA A 149 0.96 -2.70 -28.52
C ALA A 149 0.10 -2.92 -29.78
N MET A 150 -0.93 -3.78 -29.72
CA MET A 150 -1.83 -4.06 -30.84
C MET A 150 -2.93 -3.02 -31.00
N PHE A 151 -3.56 -2.59 -29.91
CA PHE A 151 -4.80 -1.79 -29.95
C PHE A 151 -4.59 -0.33 -29.53
N GLY A 152 -3.40 0.04 -29.03
CA GLY A 152 -3.12 1.39 -28.53
C GLY A 152 -3.94 1.78 -27.29
N GLN A 153 -4.62 0.81 -26.66
CA GLN A 153 -5.49 1.02 -25.51
C GLN A 153 -5.02 0.17 -24.33
N VAL A 154 -5.02 0.78 -23.14
CA VAL A 154 -4.70 0.07 -21.90
C VAL A 154 -5.93 -0.73 -21.49
N ASN A 155 -5.83 -2.06 -21.59
CA ASN A 155 -6.87 -2.94 -21.06
C ASN A 155 -6.81 -2.94 -19.53
N GLN A 156 -7.96 -2.82 -18.88
CA GLN A 156 -8.07 -2.80 -17.41
C GLN A 156 -8.15 -4.22 -16.80
N ILE A 157 -8.50 -5.23 -17.60
CA ILE A 157 -8.60 -6.63 -17.15
C ILE A 157 -7.29 -7.18 -16.54
N PRO A 158 -6.10 -6.95 -17.11
CA PRO A 158 -4.83 -7.40 -16.50
C PRO A 158 -4.67 -6.89 -15.07
N ASN A 159 -5.17 -5.68 -14.77
CA ASN A 159 -4.97 -5.03 -13.48
C ASN A 159 -5.79 -5.69 -12.39
N ILE A 160 -7.05 -5.98 -12.68
CA ILE A 160 -7.95 -6.66 -11.74
C ILE A 160 -7.42 -8.07 -11.44
N ILE A 161 -6.93 -8.77 -12.47
CA ILE A 161 -6.38 -10.12 -12.31
C ILE A 161 -5.07 -10.08 -11.51
N LEU A 162 -4.15 -9.17 -11.87
CA LEU A 162 -2.88 -9.00 -11.16
C LEU A 162 -3.11 -8.64 -9.69
N ALA A 163 -4.01 -7.69 -9.43
CA ALA A 163 -4.42 -7.31 -8.09
C ALA A 163 -4.95 -8.50 -7.27
N SER A 164 -5.85 -9.29 -7.87
CA SER A 164 -6.43 -10.48 -7.23
C SER A 164 -5.35 -11.52 -6.92
N MET A 165 -4.38 -11.70 -7.82
CA MET A 165 -3.25 -12.60 -7.62
C MET A 165 -2.33 -12.11 -6.51
N THR A 166 -1.95 -10.83 -6.52
CA THR A 166 -1.13 -10.20 -5.47
C THR A 166 -1.82 -10.30 -4.11
N ILE A 167 -3.13 -10.05 -4.01
CA ILE A 167 -3.88 -10.28 -2.77
C ILE A 167 -3.78 -11.75 -2.35
N SER A 168 -4.04 -12.68 -3.27
CA SER A 168 -4.02 -14.12 -2.98
C SER A 168 -2.64 -14.60 -2.49
N VAL A 169 -1.56 -14.12 -3.11
CA VAL A 169 -0.17 -14.41 -2.71
C VAL A 169 0.09 -13.85 -1.32
N ASN A 170 -0.26 -12.59 -1.07
CA ASN A 170 -0.01 -11.93 0.21
C ASN A 170 -0.79 -12.57 1.37
N VAL A 171 -2.05 -12.94 1.14
CA VAL A 171 -2.89 -13.66 2.11
C VAL A 171 -2.32 -15.04 2.39
N SER A 172 -1.96 -15.78 1.35
CA SER A 172 -1.41 -17.14 1.49
C SER A 172 -0.07 -17.10 2.23
N CYS A 173 0.83 -16.19 1.86
CA CYS A 173 2.14 -16.06 2.48
C CYS A 173 2.03 -15.64 3.95
N THR A 174 1.20 -14.63 4.23
CA THR A 174 0.95 -14.20 5.61
C THR A 174 0.40 -15.35 6.44
N SER A 175 -0.63 -16.04 5.96
CA SER A 175 -1.27 -17.14 6.70
C SER A 175 -0.28 -18.25 7.05
N LEU A 176 0.62 -18.59 6.13
CA LEU A 176 1.67 -19.60 6.36
C LEU A 176 2.77 -19.12 7.31
N ILE A 177 3.13 -17.82 7.28
CA ILE A 177 4.06 -17.22 8.26
C ILE A 177 3.46 -17.32 9.66
N VAL A 178 2.21 -16.89 9.79
CA VAL A 178 1.46 -16.89 11.05
C VAL A 178 1.36 -18.29 11.61
N TRP A 179 0.94 -19.25 10.78
CA TRP A 179 0.81 -20.64 11.17
C TRP A 179 2.15 -21.20 11.67
N LYS A 180 3.26 -20.91 10.98
CA LYS A 180 4.59 -21.40 11.36
C LYS A 180 5.06 -20.82 12.69
N ILE A 181 4.85 -19.52 12.92
CA ILE A 181 5.21 -18.89 14.20
C ILE A 181 4.31 -19.46 15.31
N TRP A 182 3.01 -19.67 15.05
CA TRP A 182 2.10 -20.27 16.01
C TRP A 182 2.51 -21.70 16.39
N ASP A 183 2.86 -22.54 15.42
CA ASP A 183 3.35 -23.90 15.63
C ASP A 183 4.63 -23.94 16.46
N ARG A 184 5.62 -23.11 16.10
CA ARG A 184 6.87 -22.98 16.88
C ARG A 184 6.60 -22.48 18.30
N ASN A 185 5.67 -21.55 18.45
CA ASN A 185 5.32 -21.03 19.75
C ASN A 185 4.59 -22.09 20.59
N ARG A 186 3.67 -22.87 20.02
CA ARG A 186 2.97 -23.97 20.71
C ARG A 186 3.96 -24.95 21.37
N LEU A 187 5.06 -25.26 20.69
CA LEU A 187 6.13 -26.08 21.26
C LEU A 187 6.91 -25.36 22.37
N ALA A 188 7.18 -24.06 22.22
CA ALA A 188 7.85 -23.25 23.24
C ALA A 188 6.98 -23.00 24.49
N ARG A 189 5.64 -23.00 24.36
CA ARG A 189 4.72 -22.86 25.50
C ARG A 189 4.89 -23.99 26.52
N ALA A 190 5.26 -25.18 26.07
CA ALA A 190 5.56 -26.31 26.96
C ALA A 190 6.74 -26.01 27.92
N VAL A 191 7.53 -24.97 27.64
CA VAL A 191 8.74 -24.59 28.39
C VAL A 191 8.58 -23.23 29.11
N GLY A 192 7.39 -22.59 29.07
CA GLY A 192 7.06 -21.42 29.92
C GLY A 192 7.32 -20.01 29.36
N GLY A 193 7.70 -19.85 28.08
CA GLY A 193 8.05 -18.56 27.45
C GLY A 193 6.89 -17.75 26.80
N GLU A 194 5.68 -17.79 27.37
CA GLU A 194 4.43 -17.77 26.60
C GLU A 194 3.93 -16.42 26.00
N LYS A 195 4.10 -15.29 26.70
CA LYS A 195 3.18 -14.14 26.48
C LYS A 195 3.62 -13.13 25.42
N VAL A 196 4.91 -12.98 25.18
CA VAL A 196 5.43 -11.90 24.30
C VAL A 196 5.30 -12.27 22.82
N VAL A 197 5.64 -13.52 22.46
CA VAL A 197 5.62 -13.98 21.05
C VAL A 197 4.21 -14.04 20.49
N LEU A 198 3.21 -14.47 21.28
CA LEU A 198 1.80 -14.48 20.85
C LEU A 198 1.28 -13.07 20.58
N ARG A 199 1.68 -12.11 21.42
CA ARG A 199 1.26 -10.71 21.25
C ARG A 199 1.84 -10.13 19.96
N LEU A 200 3.10 -10.42 19.65
CA LEU A 200 3.73 -10.01 18.39
C LEU A 200 3.11 -10.71 17.18
N LEU A 201 2.79 -12.00 17.30
CA LEU A 201 2.07 -12.75 16.28
C LEU A 201 0.71 -12.10 15.97
N ALA A 202 -0.08 -11.81 17.00
CA ALA A 202 -1.39 -11.19 16.84
C ALA A 202 -1.30 -9.85 16.10
N ILE A 203 -0.32 -9.01 16.47
CA ILE A 203 -0.09 -7.72 15.79
C ILE A 203 0.24 -7.92 14.30
N LEU A 204 1.09 -8.90 13.98
CA LEU A 204 1.49 -9.20 12.61
C LEU A 204 0.30 -9.72 11.79
N VAL A 205 -0.45 -10.69 12.33
CA VAL A 205 -1.69 -11.24 11.74
C VAL A 205 -2.68 -10.13 11.44
N GLU A 206 -2.98 -9.31 12.45
CA GLU A 206 -3.89 -8.20 12.30
C GLU A 206 -3.39 -7.28 11.19
N SER A 207 -2.09 -6.94 11.15
CA SER A 207 -1.53 -5.99 10.15
C SER A 207 -1.73 -6.43 8.72
N SER A 208 -1.42 -7.69 8.43
CA SER A 208 -1.64 -8.24 7.11
C SER A 208 -3.11 -8.44 6.78
N ALA A 209 -3.94 -8.88 7.75
CA ALA A 209 -5.38 -9.06 7.52
C ALA A 209 -6.05 -7.75 7.14
N LEU A 210 -5.71 -6.65 7.81
CA LEU A 210 -6.23 -5.33 7.44
C LEU A 210 -5.75 -4.83 6.10
N TYR A 211 -4.48 -5.03 5.79
CA TYR A 211 -3.94 -4.67 4.49
C TYR A 211 -4.67 -5.42 3.37
N THR A 212 -4.93 -6.71 3.58
CA THR A 212 -5.75 -7.51 2.66
C THR A 212 -7.16 -6.95 2.54
N VAL A 213 -7.85 -6.67 3.65
CA VAL A 213 -9.21 -6.11 3.63
C VAL A 213 -9.23 -4.76 2.90
N TYR A 214 -8.26 -3.90 3.16
CA TYR A 214 -8.11 -2.61 2.49
C TYR A 214 -7.96 -2.78 0.98
N LEU A 215 -7.00 -3.61 0.53
CA LEU A 215 -6.81 -3.86 -0.90
C LEU A 215 -8.05 -4.50 -1.52
N THR A 216 -8.65 -5.50 -0.88
CA THR A 216 -9.85 -6.17 -1.38
C THR A 216 -11.00 -5.19 -1.53
N LEU A 217 -11.24 -4.32 -0.55
CA LEU A 217 -12.25 -3.27 -0.66
C LEU A 217 -11.93 -2.31 -1.80
N GLY A 218 -10.70 -1.77 -1.86
CA GLY A 218 -10.28 -0.85 -2.92
C GLY A 218 -10.47 -1.44 -4.32
N TYR A 219 -10.09 -2.70 -4.52
CA TYR A 219 -10.27 -3.37 -5.81
C TYR A 219 -11.71 -3.76 -6.12
N VAL A 220 -12.50 -4.21 -5.13
CA VAL A 220 -13.94 -4.50 -5.34
C VAL A 220 -14.67 -3.22 -5.72
N LEU A 221 -14.36 -2.12 -5.04
CA LEU A 221 -14.93 -0.82 -5.32
C LEU A 221 -14.51 -0.35 -6.71
N PHE A 222 -13.21 -0.39 -7.03
CA PHE A 222 -12.70 -0.11 -8.36
C PHE A 222 -13.39 -0.95 -9.44
N ALA A 223 -13.59 -2.25 -9.20
CA ALA A 223 -14.28 -3.13 -10.14
C ALA A 223 -15.76 -2.74 -10.31
N LEU A 224 -16.50 -2.50 -9.23
CA LEU A 224 -17.91 -2.06 -9.26
C LEU A 224 -18.10 -0.74 -10.00
N ILE A 225 -17.13 0.16 -9.81
CA ILE A 225 -17.02 1.49 -10.41
C ILE A 225 -16.71 1.37 -11.91
N THR A 226 -15.66 0.64 -12.28
CA THR A 226 -15.18 0.51 -13.69
C THR A 226 -16.13 -0.30 -14.56
N THR A 227 -16.78 -1.33 -14.01
CA THR A 227 -17.73 -2.16 -14.75
C THR A 227 -19.07 -1.48 -14.98
N GLY A 228 -19.27 -0.26 -14.49
CA GLY A 228 -20.50 0.50 -14.71
C GLY A 228 -21.75 -0.17 -14.12
N TRP A 229 -21.60 -1.09 -13.16
CA TRP A 229 -22.75 -1.70 -12.49
C TRP A 229 -23.51 -0.66 -11.68
N ILE A 230 -22.79 0.19 -10.95
CA ILE A 230 -23.39 1.34 -10.26
C ILE A 230 -24.10 2.25 -11.26
N PHE A 231 -23.49 2.47 -12.43
CA PHE A 231 -24.09 3.24 -13.52
C PHE A 231 -25.40 2.62 -14.04
N HIS A 232 -25.43 1.30 -14.27
CA HIS A 232 -26.66 0.59 -14.64
C HIS A 232 -27.72 0.62 -13.55
N TRP A 233 -27.35 0.44 -12.28
CA TRP A 233 -28.29 0.52 -11.15
C TRP A 233 -28.88 1.92 -10.99
N ILE A 234 -28.08 2.98 -11.16
CA ILE A 234 -28.56 4.37 -11.08
C ILE A 234 -29.46 4.69 -12.28
N MET A 235 -29.09 4.29 -13.50
CA MET A 235 -29.96 4.44 -14.68
C MET A 235 -31.25 3.63 -14.55
N PHE A 236 -31.20 2.46 -13.91
CA PHE A 236 -32.38 1.65 -13.61
C PHE A 236 -33.29 2.31 -12.57
N LEU A 237 -32.72 2.91 -11.51
CA LEU A 237 -33.47 3.59 -10.46
C LEU A 237 -34.03 4.95 -10.91
N HIS A 238 -33.36 5.63 -11.86
CA HIS A 238 -33.75 6.94 -12.36
C HIS A 238 -33.74 7.00 -13.90
N PRO A 239 -34.68 6.33 -14.58
CA PRO A 239 -34.72 6.27 -16.05
C PRO A 239 -34.94 7.63 -16.71
N ASN A 240 -35.58 8.58 -16.01
CA ASN A 240 -35.84 9.93 -16.50
C ASN A 240 -34.57 10.81 -16.62
N LEU A 241 -33.43 10.37 -16.06
CA LEU A 241 -32.16 11.09 -16.15
C LEU A 241 -31.38 10.75 -17.43
N ALA A 242 -31.77 9.72 -18.18
CA ALA A 242 -31.07 9.30 -19.39
C ALA A 242 -31.40 10.12 -20.65
N THR A 243 -32.45 10.96 -20.63
CA THR A 243 -33.00 11.61 -21.84
C THR A 243 -32.61 13.08 -22.03
N GLY A 244 -31.88 13.69 -21.08
CA GLY A 244 -31.42 15.08 -21.17
C GLY A 244 -30.08 15.21 -21.89
N GLY A 245 -30.10 15.71 -23.14
CA GLY A 245 -28.98 15.70 -24.11
C GLY A 245 -27.67 16.45 -23.78
N ASP A 246 -27.45 16.90 -22.54
CA ASP A 246 -26.20 17.55 -22.10
C ASP A 246 -25.69 17.03 -20.72
N GLN A 247 -26.29 15.97 -20.16
CA GLN A 247 -26.04 15.54 -18.78
C GLN A 247 -24.83 14.62 -18.58
N THR A 248 -24.17 14.12 -19.62
CA THR A 248 -23.05 13.17 -19.48
C THR A 248 -21.85 13.76 -18.70
N ALA A 249 -21.64 15.07 -18.76
CA ALA A 249 -20.56 15.76 -18.02
C ALA A 249 -20.81 15.84 -16.50
N ASP A 250 -22.06 15.79 -16.05
CA ASP A 250 -22.41 15.92 -14.63
C ASP A 250 -22.20 14.60 -13.87
N TRP A 251 -22.37 13.48 -14.56
CA TRP A 251 -22.22 12.13 -13.99
C TRP A 251 -20.78 11.76 -13.67
N THR A 252 -19.81 12.15 -14.49
CA THR A 252 -18.39 11.90 -14.21
C THR A 252 -17.95 12.59 -12.91
N SER A 253 -18.48 13.78 -12.64
CA SER A 253 -18.16 14.52 -11.40
C SER A 253 -18.76 13.84 -10.17
N THR A 254 -20.01 13.38 -10.26
CA THR A 254 -20.70 12.63 -9.20
C THR A 254 -20.01 11.29 -8.93
N PHE A 255 -19.53 10.63 -9.97
CA PHE A 255 -18.76 9.39 -9.90
C PHE A 255 -17.44 9.57 -9.16
N LEU A 256 -16.64 10.57 -9.55
CA LEU A 256 -15.37 10.89 -8.88
C LEU A 256 -15.59 11.28 -7.42
N PHE A 257 -16.68 11.98 -7.11
CA PHE A 257 -17.06 12.34 -5.75
C PHE A 257 -17.38 11.12 -4.88
N LEU A 258 -18.23 10.20 -5.37
CA LEU A 258 -18.58 8.98 -4.65
C LEU A 258 -17.35 8.09 -4.43
N GLN A 259 -16.49 7.98 -5.43
CA GLN A 259 -15.23 7.26 -5.29
C GLN A 259 -14.33 7.89 -4.23
N GLY A 260 -14.16 9.22 -4.25
CA GLY A 260 -13.39 9.94 -3.24
C GLY A 260 -13.89 9.72 -1.82
N ILE A 261 -15.21 9.75 -1.59
CA ILE A 261 -15.80 9.44 -0.27
C ILE A 261 -15.43 8.02 0.18
N VAL A 262 -15.53 7.06 -0.73
CA VAL A 262 -15.26 5.67 -0.42
C VAL A 262 -13.80 5.46 -0.06
N ASP A 263 -12.88 6.06 -0.82
CA ASP A 263 -11.44 6.01 -0.56
C ASP A 263 -11.10 6.67 0.79
N ASP A 264 -11.71 7.83 1.08
CA ASP A 264 -11.59 8.52 2.38
C ASP A 264 -12.10 7.67 3.54
N VAL A 265 -13.24 6.99 3.39
CA VAL A 265 -13.78 6.07 4.41
C VAL A 265 -12.85 4.88 4.61
N ALA A 266 -12.32 4.29 3.54
CA ALA A 266 -11.39 3.18 3.62
C ALA A 266 -10.10 3.56 4.36
N ILE A 267 -9.56 4.74 4.04
CA ILE A 267 -8.41 5.35 4.72
C ILE A 267 -8.71 5.58 6.21
N PHE A 268 -9.85 6.21 6.51
CA PHE A 268 -10.25 6.49 7.89
C PHE A 268 -10.38 5.22 8.72
N VAL A 269 -10.96 4.17 8.15
CA VAL A 269 -11.05 2.85 8.79
C VAL A 269 -9.66 2.27 9.01
N ALA A 270 -8.75 2.36 8.04
CA ALA A 270 -7.37 1.88 8.19
C ALA A 270 -6.64 2.59 9.35
N ASP A 271 -6.78 3.91 9.44
CA ASP A 271 -6.19 4.75 10.49
C ASP A 271 -6.76 4.42 11.88
N LEU A 272 -8.09 4.25 12.00
CA LEU A 272 -8.72 3.85 13.26
C LEU A 272 -8.14 2.53 13.80
N ILE A 273 -7.87 1.58 12.91
CA ILE A 273 -7.37 0.29 13.35
C ILE A 273 -5.88 0.36 13.71
N LEU A 274 -5.09 1.18 13.01
CA LEU A 274 -3.72 1.48 13.43
C LEU A 274 -3.66 2.08 14.83
N ILE A 275 -4.58 3.00 15.15
CA ILE A 275 -4.70 3.58 16.49
C ILE A 275 -5.15 2.54 17.52
N TYR A 276 -6.11 1.69 17.17
CA TYR A 276 -6.53 0.59 18.04
C TYR A 276 -5.34 -0.33 18.40
N ARG A 277 -4.47 -0.61 17.43
CA ARG A 277 -3.22 -1.36 17.71
C ARG A 277 -2.28 -0.60 18.62
N LEU A 278 -2.09 0.68 18.38
CA LEU A 278 -1.25 1.52 19.23
C LEU A 278 -1.73 1.43 20.69
N TYR A 279 -3.05 1.47 20.91
CA TYR A 279 -3.67 1.30 22.22
C TYR A 279 -3.40 -0.07 22.85
N ILE A 280 -3.48 -1.17 22.09
CA ILE A 280 -3.13 -2.51 22.58
C ILE A 280 -1.64 -2.60 22.94
N VAL A 281 -0.75 -2.13 22.05
CA VAL A 281 0.71 -2.20 22.19
C VAL A 281 1.18 -1.45 23.44
N TRP A 282 0.52 -0.33 23.75
CA TRP A 282 0.77 0.47 24.94
C TRP A 282 -0.05 0.04 26.16
N ASN A 283 -0.48 -1.22 26.20
CA ASN A 283 -1.17 -1.81 27.34
C ASN A 283 -2.39 -0.99 27.78
N ARG A 284 -3.19 -0.55 26.81
CA ARG A 284 -4.40 0.26 27.01
C ARG A 284 -4.17 1.64 27.62
N SER A 285 -2.99 2.24 27.39
CA SER A 285 -2.72 3.62 27.81
C SER A 285 -3.57 4.62 27.03
N LYS A 286 -4.44 5.35 27.73
CA LYS A 286 -5.31 6.38 27.14
C LYS A 286 -4.52 7.57 26.60
N THR A 287 -3.41 7.96 27.23
CA THR A 287 -2.57 9.09 26.79
C THR A 287 -1.99 8.86 25.39
N ILE A 288 -1.53 7.64 25.12
CA ILE A 288 -0.97 7.28 23.82
C ILE A 288 -2.07 7.16 22.76
N LEU A 289 -3.26 6.67 23.16
CA LEU A 289 -4.44 6.68 22.30
C LEU A 289 -4.81 8.12 21.89
N CYS A 290 -4.83 9.07 22.82
CA CYS A 290 -5.08 10.48 22.52
C CYS A 290 -4.02 11.08 21.60
N LEU A 291 -2.74 10.74 21.81
CA LEU A 291 -1.64 11.23 20.98
C LEU A 291 -1.75 10.73 19.52
N GLY A 292 -2.06 9.44 19.33
CA GLY A 292 -2.28 8.87 18.00
C GLY A 292 -3.62 9.26 17.36
N GLY A 293 -4.64 9.55 18.17
CA GLY A 293 -5.99 9.91 17.72
C GLY A 293 -6.23 11.39 17.47
N ALA A 294 -5.38 12.29 17.99
CA ALA A 294 -5.53 13.72 17.74
C ALA A 294 -5.56 14.09 16.25
N PRO A 295 -4.69 13.53 15.37
CA PRO A 295 -4.76 13.78 13.93
C PRO A 295 -6.08 13.28 13.28
N ILE A 296 -6.63 12.16 13.72
CA ILE A 296 -7.94 11.68 13.22
C ILE A 296 -9.07 12.62 13.62
N VAL A 297 -9.07 13.09 14.87
CA VAL A 297 -10.09 14.05 15.30
C VAL A 297 -10.01 15.31 14.45
N ALA A 298 -8.80 15.81 14.17
CA ALA A 298 -8.59 16.91 13.25
C ALA A 298 -9.11 16.59 11.82
N TYR A 299 -8.84 15.38 11.32
CA TYR A 299 -9.34 14.90 10.03
C TYR A 299 -10.88 14.95 9.98
N VAL A 300 -11.59 14.37 10.95
CA VAL A 300 -13.06 14.35 10.98
C VAL A 300 -13.64 15.77 11.08
N VAL A 301 -13.04 16.64 11.90
CA VAL A 301 -13.47 18.03 12.04
C VAL A 301 -13.32 18.80 10.73
N LEU A 302 -12.30 18.52 9.94
CA LEU A 302 -12.08 19.15 8.63
C LEU A 302 -12.90 18.49 7.50
N PHE A 303 -13.25 17.21 7.64
CA PHE A 303 -14.07 16.47 6.68
C PHE A 303 -15.54 16.91 6.68
N ILE A 304 -16.09 17.32 7.84
CA ILE A 304 -17.49 17.77 7.92
C ILE A 304 -17.75 19.03 7.08
N PRO A 305 -16.98 20.13 7.21
CA PRO A 305 -17.09 21.28 6.31
C PRO A 305 -16.87 20.89 4.84
N TYR A 306 -15.98 19.94 4.57
CA TYR A 306 -15.69 19.48 3.22
C TYR A 306 -16.91 18.81 2.55
N ILE A 307 -17.71 18.03 3.27
CA ILE A 307 -18.97 17.47 2.74
C ILE A 307 -20.05 18.55 2.57
N VAL A 308 -20.11 19.51 3.49
CA VAL A 308 -21.21 20.49 3.57
C VAL A 308 -21.03 21.66 2.60
N ILE A 309 -19.79 22.06 2.29
CA ILE A 309 -19.53 23.18 1.38
C ILE A 309 -19.85 22.71 -0.05
N PRO A 310 -20.84 23.33 -0.72
CA PRO A 310 -21.21 22.93 -2.08
C PRO A 310 -20.00 23.04 -3.01
N ALA A 311 -19.82 22.04 -3.87
CA ALA A 311 -18.68 21.86 -4.79
C ALA A 311 -18.37 23.03 -5.75
N LYS A 312 -19.12 24.14 -5.66
CA LYS A 312 -18.95 25.33 -6.50
C LYS A 312 -17.67 26.11 -6.23
N THR A 313 -17.01 25.93 -5.08
CA THR A 313 -15.74 26.63 -4.79
C THR A 313 -14.53 25.70 -4.88
N LYS A 314 -14.03 25.53 -6.10
CA LYS A 314 -12.90 24.67 -6.49
C LYS A 314 -11.68 24.75 -5.57
N HIS A 315 -11.30 25.95 -5.13
CA HIS A 315 -10.08 26.17 -4.36
C HIS A 315 -10.09 25.53 -2.95
N TYR A 316 -11.27 25.47 -2.31
CA TYR A 316 -11.39 24.83 -0.99
C TYR A 316 -11.32 23.31 -1.07
N TRP A 317 -11.75 22.73 -2.19
CA TRP A 317 -11.71 21.29 -2.38
C TRP A 317 -10.26 20.77 -2.42
N GLU A 318 -9.43 21.40 -3.25
CA GLU A 318 -8.03 21.02 -3.42
C GLU A 318 -7.23 21.18 -2.12
N ALA A 319 -7.44 22.28 -1.41
CA ALA A 319 -6.84 22.50 -0.10
C ALA A 319 -7.33 21.43 0.92
N GLY A 320 -8.61 21.10 0.90
CA GLY A 320 -9.20 20.07 1.76
C GLY A 320 -8.57 18.69 1.56
N VAL A 321 -8.51 18.21 0.32
CA VAL A 321 -7.89 16.91 -0.04
C VAL A 321 -6.42 16.86 0.38
N ALA A 322 -5.66 17.93 0.11
CA ALA A 322 -4.27 18.01 0.50
C ALA A 322 -4.12 17.93 2.02
N ILE A 323 -4.82 18.78 2.78
CA ILE A 323 -4.77 18.79 4.25
C ILE A 323 -5.15 17.42 4.82
N MET A 324 -6.19 16.78 4.28
CA MET A 324 -6.61 15.44 4.70
C MET A 324 -5.54 14.38 4.44
N SER A 325 -4.91 14.41 3.26
CA SER A 325 -3.80 13.51 2.92
C SER A 325 -2.60 13.72 3.87
N PHE A 326 -2.27 14.97 4.19
CA PHE A 326 -1.22 15.32 5.15
C PHE A 326 -1.52 14.82 6.57
N LEU A 327 -2.77 14.95 7.02
CA LEU A 327 -3.20 14.48 8.34
C LEU A 327 -3.13 12.96 8.44
N ASN A 328 -3.65 12.25 7.45
CA ASN A 328 -3.57 10.79 7.35
C ASN A 328 -2.11 10.31 7.38
N LEU A 329 -1.25 10.91 6.55
CA LEU A 329 0.19 10.62 6.56
C LEU A 329 0.83 10.89 7.93
N GLY A 330 0.46 12.00 8.56
CA GLY A 330 0.89 12.35 9.92
C GLY A 330 0.48 11.31 10.96
N THR A 331 -0.79 10.87 10.93
CA THR A 331 -1.31 9.76 11.77
C THR A 331 -0.44 8.52 11.60
N ASN A 332 -0.22 8.10 10.36
CA ASN A 332 0.53 6.92 10.02
C ASN A 332 1.97 6.98 10.53
N ILE A 333 2.65 8.10 10.33
CA ILE A 333 4.03 8.31 10.80
C ILE A 333 4.08 8.26 12.33
N VAL A 334 3.22 9.02 13.03
CA VAL A 334 3.21 9.10 14.50
C VAL A 334 2.92 7.73 15.10
N VAL A 335 1.87 7.05 14.63
CA VAL A 335 1.49 5.73 15.12
C VAL A 335 2.60 4.71 14.89
N THR A 336 3.21 4.71 13.69
CA THR A 336 4.29 3.78 13.36
C THR A 336 5.53 4.01 14.21
N ILE A 337 5.92 5.27 14.46
CA ILE A 337 7.03 5.62 15.34
C ILE A 337 6.76 5.14 16.77
N LEU A 338 5.56 5.38 17.30
CA LEU A 338 5.21 4.99 18.68
C LEU A 338 5.15 3.47 18.87
N ILE A 339 4.63 2.74 17.89
CA ILE A 339 4.63 1.27 17.88
C ILE A 339 6.08 0.78 17.82
N SER A 340 6.89 1.30 16.89
CA SER A 340 8.30 0.92 16.73
C SER A 340 9.13 1.20 17.99
N TYR A 341 8.92 2.35 18.62
CA TYR A 341 9.58 2.72 19.87
C TYR A 341 9.21 1.78 21.02
N ARG A 342 7.92 1.44 21.18
CA ARG A 342 7.47 0.52 22.23
C ARG A 342 8.02 -0.88 22.03
N ILE A 343 8.03 -1.33 20.78
CA ILE A 343 8.60 -2.62 20.41
C ILE A 343 10.11 -2.63 20.68
N TRP A 344 10.85 -1.59 20.30
CA TRP A 344 12.28 -1.46 20.52
C TRP A 344 12.64 -1.46 22.01
N THR A 345 11.94 -0.66 22.82
CA THR A 345 12.13 -0.61 24.28
C THR A 345 11.84 -1.96 24.94
N THR A 346 10.74 -2.61 24.56
CA THR A 346 10.41 -3.97 25.05
C THR A 346 11.48 -4.97 24.65
N SER A 347 12.00 -4.88 23.42
CA SER A 347 13.08 -5.76 22.94
C SER A 347 14.40 -5.56 23.69
N ARG A 348 14.72 -4.33 24.10
CA ARG A 348 15.90 -4.05 24.92
C ARG A 348 15.76 -4.68 26.30
N LEU A 349 14.58 -4.59 26.90
CA LEU A 349 14.28 -5.19 28.19
C LEU A 349 14.38 -6.73 28.12
N THR A 350 13.84 -7.36 27.07
CA THR A 350 13.91 -8.81 26.92
C THR A 350 15.29 -9.32 26.51
N ARG A 351 16.11 -8.53 25.82
CA ARG A 351 17.53 -8.86 25.58
C ARG A 351 18.32 -9.00 26.87
N ALA A 352 18.01 -8.19 27.89
CA ALA A 352 18.64 -8.31 29.20
C ALA A 352 18.34 -9.67 29.87
N LEU A 353 17.27 -10.34 29.44
CA LEU A 353 16.81 -11.64 29.95
C LEU A 353 17.28 -12.84 29.09
N GLY A 354 18.13 -12.63 28.08
CA GLY A 354 18.83 -13.71 27.35
C GLY A 354 18.20 -14.19 26.03
N ASP A 355 16.94 -13.84 25.71
CA ASP A 355 16.20 -14.46 24.58
C ASP A 355 15.85 -13.51 23.41
N GLY A 356 16.51 -12.36 23.33
CA GLY A 356 16.09 -11.27 22.43
C GLY A 356 16.33 -11.45 20.92
N LYS A 357 17.10 -12.44 20.47
CA LYS A 357 17.52 -12.54 19.05
C LYS A 357 16.38 -12.87 18.08
N VAL A 358 15.45 -13.73 18.48
CA VAL A 358 14.31 -14.14 17.63
C VAL A 358 13.31 -12.99 17.47
N ILE A 359 13.05 -12.28 18.57
CA ILE A 359 12.09 -11.17 18.62
C ILE A 359 12.52 -10.02 17.67
N ILE A 360 13.80 -9.69 17.60
CA ILE A 360 14.31 -8.61 16.73
C ILE A 360 14.09 -8.91 15.24
N LYS A 361 14.28 -10.17 14.82
CA LYS A 361 14.05 -10.55 13.42
C LYS A 361 12.59 -10.39 13.04
N VAL A 362 11.67 -10.80 13.92
CA VAL A 362 10.23 -10.63 13.70
C VAL A 362 9.84 -9.15 13.65
N ILE A 363 10.42 -8.32 14.51
CA ILE A 363 10.18 -6.86 14.52
C ILE A 363 10.64 -6.20 13.23
N ALA A 364 11.85 -6.51 12.77
CA ALA A 364 12.37 -5.99 11.51
C ALA A 364 11.44 -6.35 10.35
N ILE A 365 10.93 -7.59 10.32
CA ILE A 365 9.98 -8.06 9.31
C ILE A 365 8.66 -7.28 9.36
N VAL A 366 8.12 -7.00 10.56
CA VAL A 366 6.85 -6.25 10.70
C VAL A 366 7.01 -4.82 10.19
N VAL A 367 8.08 -4.14 10.58
CA VAL A 367 8.34 -2.76 10.18
C VAL A 367 8.58 -2.66 8.66
N GLU A 368 9.34 -3.60 8.09
CA GLU A 368 9.64 -3.64 6.66
C GLU A 368 8.40 -3.98 5.81
N SER A 369 7.49 -4.82 6.34
CA SER A 369 6.22 -5.15 5.66
C SER A 369 5.22 -3.99 5.70
N ALA A 370 5.13 -3.27 6.83
CA ALA A 370 4.27 -2.10 6.95
C ALA A 370 4.69 -0.97 6.01
N ALA A 371 6.00 -0.80 5.80
CA ALA A 371 6.49 0.11 4.78
C ALA A 371 6.04 -0.35 3.39
N LEU A 372 6.37 -1.58 2.97
CA LEU A 372 6.02 -2.16 1.65
C LEU A 372 4.55 -1.97 1.28
N GLN A 373 3.66 -2.09 2.25
CA GLN A 373 2.22 -1.95 2.09
C GLN A 373 1.78 -0.52 1.71
N THR A 374 2.49 0.52 2.17
CA THR A 374 2.13 1.92 1.86
C THR A 374 2.49 2.35 0.43
N ASP A 375 3.41 1.66 -0.26
CA ASP A 375 3.77 2.03 -1.65
C ASP A 375 2.78 1.48 -2.69
N ILE A 376 2.31 0.25 -2.51
CA ILE A 376 1.36 -0.42 -3.42
C ILE A 376 0.02 0.33 -3.49
N LEU A 377 -0.32 1.01 -2.39
CA LEU A 377 -1.46 1.90 -2.24
C LEU A 377 -1.51 3.04 -3.30
N LYS A 378 -0.36 3.45 -3.85
CA LYS A 378 -0.28 4.55 -4.83
C LYS A 378 -0.57 4.14 -6.27
N ASP A 379 -0.42 2.85 -6.59
CA ASP A 379 -0.60 2.37 -7.97
C ASP A 379 -2.08 2.31 -8.34
N VAL A 380 -2.98 2.27 -7.35
CA VAL A 380 -4.44 2.33 -7.54
C VAL A 380 -4.89 3.71 -8.06
N ASP A 381 -4.16 4.78 -7.74
CA ASP A 381 -4.52 6.14 -8.16
C ASP A 381 -4.13 6.43 -9.62
N GLY A 382 -3.19 5.68 -10.20
CA GLY A 382 -2.83 5.80 -11.63
C GLY A 382 -4.00 5.48 -12.57
N TYR A 383 -5.00 4.72 -12.09
CA TYR A 383 -6.16 4.30 -12.86
C TYR A 383 -7.25 5.36 -13.02
N LEU A 384 -7.23 6.42 -12.19
CA LEU A 384 -8.23 7.50 -12.19
C LEU A 384 -8.18 8.43 -13.42
N PHE A 385 -7.15 8.31 -14.28
CA PHE A 385 -6.80 9.37 -15.24
C PHE A 385 -7.08 9.09 -16.71
N ASN A 386 -7.73 7.97 -17.05
CA ASN A 386 -8.15 7.69 -18.41
C ASN A 386 -9.57 7.12 -18.41
N PRO A 387 -10.63 7.97 -18.31
CA PRO A 387 -11.97 7.47 -18.58
C PRO A 387 -11.99 6.89 -20.01
N PRO A 388 -12.65 5.74 -20.24
CA PRO A 388 -12.85 5.25 -21.58
C PRO A 388 -13.50 6.36 -22.41
N ARG A 389 -12.85 6.74 -23.52
CA ARG A 389 -13.49 7.63 -24.49
C ARG A 389 -14.72 6.89 -25.05
N PRO A 390 -15.90 7.52 -25.11
CA PRO A 390 -17.06 6.92 -25.77
C PRO A 390 -16.78 6.59 -27.23
#